data_AF-A0A7I8HQK3-F1
#
_entry.id   AF-A0A7I8HQK3-F1
#
_cell.length_a   1.000
_cell.length_b   1.000
_cell.length_c   1.000
_cell.angle_alpha   90.00
_cell.angle_beta   90.00
_cell.angle_gamma   90.00
#
_symmetry.space_group_name_H-M   'P 1'
#
loop_
_entity.id
_entity.type
_entity.pdbx_description
1 polymer ?
#
loop_
_entity_poly.entity_id
_entity_poly.type
_entity_poly.pdbx_seq_one_letter_code
_entity_poly.pdbx_strand_id
1 'polypeptide(L)' 'MALFRVRAVGVRAGQGFGARKPKRGLCPVCGKHGMTQWRATAAGMLRWCQYCQHSEGQGVYDLRHQDSRRR' A
#
# COMPACT_ATOMS: atom_id res chain seq x y z
N MET A 1 11.95 20.73 -46.30
CA MET A 1 12.10 19.37 -45.73
C MET A 1 12.65 19.50 -44.32
N ALA A 2 11.78 19.48 -43.30
CA ALA A 2 12.18 19.66 -41.91
C ALA A 2 12.60 18.32 -41.31
N LEU A 3 13.85 18.25 -40.83
CA LEU A 3 14.42 17.08 -40.16
C LEU A 3 13.79 16.92 -38.77
N PHE A 4 12.97 15.89 -38.60
CA PHE A 4 12.42 15.48 -37.32
C PHE A 4 13.54 14.89 -36.45
N ARG A 5 14.05 15.71 -35.53
CA ARG A 5 15.00 15.29 -34.50
C ARG A 5 14.22 14.55 -33.41
N VAL A 6 14.11 13.23 -33.56
CA VAL A 6 13.53 12.35 -32.53
C VAL A 6 14.40 12.48 -31.27
N ARG A 7 13.90 13.21 -30.26
CA ARG A 7 14.50 13.18 -28.92
C ARG A 7 14.24 11.79 -28.37
N ALA A 8 15.27 10.96 -28.38
CA ALA A 8 15.27 9.70 -27.66
C ALA A 8 14.86 9.96 -26.21
N VAL A 9 13.65 9.52 -25.85
CA VAL A 9 13.22 9.42 -24.47
C VAL A 9 14.09 8.31 -23.86
N GLY A 10 15.14 8.73 -23.15
CA GLY A 10 15.98 7.87 -22.36
C GLY A 10 15.21 7.37 -21.15
N VAL A 11 14.28 6.43 -21.35
CA VAL A 11 13.83 5.58 -20.26
C VAL A 11 15.00 4.68 -19.94
N ARG A 12 15.79 5.04 -18.93
CA ARG A 12 16.59 4.04 -18.23
C ARG A 12 15.59 3.07 -17.62
N ALA A 13 15.33 2.00 -18.34
CA ALA A 13 14.60 0.82 -17.91
C ALA A 13 15.39 0.23 -16.73
N GLY A 14 15.13 0.78 -15.56
CA GLY A 14 15.93 0.61 -14.39
C GLY A 14 15.07 0.96 -13.20
N GLN A 15 14.13 0.05 -12.94
CA GLN A 15 13.31 -0.01 -11.74
C GLN A 15 12.08 0.92 -11.75
N GLY A 16 10.89 0.38 -11.46
CA GLY A 16 9.64 1.12 -11.32
C GLY A 16 9.62 2.05 -10.08
N PHE A 17 10.50 3.05 -10.05
CA PHE A 17 10.75 3.98 -8.94
C PHE A 17 10.03 5.34 -9.15
N GLY A 18 8.97 5.36 -9.96
CA GLY A 18 8.13 6.56 -10.17
C GLY A 18 6.84 6.56 -9.36
N ALA A 19 6.39 5.40 -8.87
CA ALA A 19 5.21 5.34 -8.01
C ALA A 19 5.61 5.86 -6.63
N ARG A 20 4.98 6.97 -6.19
CA ARG A 20 5.14 7.47 -4.82
C ARG A 20 4.92 6.32 -3.86
N LYS A 21 5.95 5.97 -3.08
CA LYS A 21 5.84 4.96 -2.03
C LYS A 21 4.59 5.28 -1.20
N PRO A 22 3.62 4.36 -1.09
CA PRO A 22 2.38 4.64 -0.40
C PRO A 22 2.69 5.09 1.04
N LYS A 23 2.09 6.21 1.45
CA LYS A 23 2.27 6.72 2.81
C LYS A 23 1.82 5.64 3.79
N ARG A 24 2.71 5.30 4.72
CA ARG A 24 2.44 4.29 5.75
C ARG A 24 1.70 4.93 6.92
N GLY A 25 0.81 4.17 7.53
CA GLY A 25 0.05 4.61 8.70
C GLY A 25 0.92 4.67 9.95
N LEU A 26 0.42 5.39 10.95
CA LEU A 26 0.94 5.35 12.32
C LEU A 26 0.62 3.97 12.93
N CYS A 27 1.62 3.34 13.54
CA CYS A 27 1.39 2.13 14.32
C CYS A 27 0.88 2.49 15.73
N PRO A 28 -0.22 1.89 16.22
CA PRO A 28 -0.77 2.20 17.54
C PRO A 28 0.12 1.75 18.70
N VAL A 29 1.00 0.76 18.47
CA VAL A 29 1.87 0.21 19.53
C VAL A 29 3.19 1.00 19.65
N CYS A 30 3.86 1.26 18.52
CA CYS A 30 5.19 1.87 18.55
C CYS A 30 5.23 3.36 18.17
N GLY A 31 4.10 3.93 17.75
CA GLY A 31 4.02 5.34 17.32
C GLY A 31 4.82 5.69 16.07
N LYS A 32 5.47 4.72 15.41
CA LYS A 32 6.24 4.93 14.17
C LYS A 32 5.33 4.85 12.94
N HIS A 33 5.66 5.64 11.90
CA HIS A 33 5.01 5.57 10.59
C HIS A 33 5.46 4.34 9.78
N GLY A 34 5.08 3.16 10.27
CA GLY A 34 5.50 1.86 9.73
C GLY A 34 4.37 0.93 9.37
N MET A 35 3.11 1.33 9.56
CA MET A 35 1.96 0.45 9.31
C MET A 35 1.76 0.23 7.82
N THR A 36 1.77 -1.03 7.40
CA THR A 36 1.47 -1.40 6.01
C THR A 36 -0.01 -1.17 5.69
N GLN A 37 -0.33 -1.12 4.40
CA GLN A 37 -1.73 -1.11 3.97
C GLN A 37 -2.37 -2.48 4.22
N TRP A 38 -3.69 -2.47 4.38
CA TRP A 38 -4.49 -3.67 4.46
C TRP A 38 -4.25 -4.54 3.22
N ARG A 39 -3.89 -5.80 3.46
CA ARG A 39 -3.75 -6.82 2.44
C ARG A 39 -4.84 -7.87 2.64
N ALA A 40 -5.52 -8.22 1.56
CA ALA A 40 -6.48 -9.29 1.57
C ALA A 40 -5.76 -10.65 1.71
N THR A 41 -6.27 -11.49 2.58
CA THR A 41 -5.87 -12.87 2.82
C THR A 41 -7.13 -13.73 2.85
N ALA A 42 -7.00 -15.07 2.77
CA ALA A 42 -8.15 -15.96 2.82
C ALA A 42 -8.99 -15.82 4.11
N ALA A 43 -8.37 -15.38 5.21
CA ALA A 43 -9.02 -15.20 6.51
C ALA A 43 -9.59 -13.79 6.75
N GLY A 44 -9.37 -12.85 5.83
CA GLY A 44 -9.79 -11.45 5.96
C GLY A 44 -8.71 -10.47 5.55
N MET A 45 -8.73 -9.26 6.10
CA MET A 45 -7.70 -8.26 5.83
C MET A 45 -6.65 -8.25 6.94
N LEU A 46 -5.37 -8.19 6.56
CA LEU A 46 -4.27 -8.13 7.51
C LEU A 46 -3.33 -6.98 7.16
N ARG A 47 -2.82 -6.29 8.18
CA ARG A 47 -1.75 -5.30 8.08
C ARG A 47 -0.76 -5.50 9.22
N TRP A 48 0.45 -5.00 9.06
CA TRP A 48 1.49 -5.11 10.07
C TRP A 48 2.42 -3.90 10.10
N CYS A 49 3.07 -3.68 11.23
CA CYS A 49 4.10 -2.66 11.37
C CYS A 49 5.47 -3.22 10.96
N GLN A 50 6.21 -2.52 10.09
CA GLN A 50 7.57 -2.95 9.71
C GLN A 50 8.55 -2.92 10.90
N TYR A 51 8.33 -2.08 11.91
CA TYR A 51 9.31 -1.88 12.99
C TYR A 51 9.11 -2.86 14.15
N CYS A 52 7.90 -2.92 14.71
CA CYS A 52 7.60 -3.75 15.89
C CYS A 52 6.90 -5.06 15.54
N GLN A 53 6.64 -5.33 14.25
CA GLN A 53 5.95 -6.54 13.77
C GLN A 53 4.55 -6.78 14.35
N HIS A 54 3.96 -5.79 15.02
CA HIS A 54 2.57 -5.85 15.45
C HIS A 54 1.67 -6.02 14.22
N SER A 55 0.77 -7.01 14.28
CA SER A 55 -0.17 -7.33 13.21
C SER A 55 -1.59 -7.04 13.67
N GLU A 56 -2.37 -6.45 12.77
CA GLU A 56 -3.80 -6.24 12.94
C GLU A 56 -4.53 -7.00 11.86
N GLY A 57 -5.54 -7.76 12.26
CA GLY A 57 -6.44 -8.46 11.37
C GLY A 57 -7.86 -7.93 11.50
N GLN A 58 -8.58 -7.80 10.39
CA GLN A 58 -10.03 -7.78 10.37
C GLN A 58 -10.50 -9.10 9.78
N GLY A 59 -11.18 -9.91 10.60
CA GLY A 59 -11.76 -11.16 10.12
C GLY A 59 -12.85 -10.91 9.09
N VAL A 60 -13.07 -11.88 8.20
CA VAL A 60 -14.16 -11.82 7.21
C VAL A 60 -15.55 -11.58 7.83
N TYR A 61 -15.77 -12.06 9.06
CA TYR A 61 -17.01 -11.82 9.81
C TYR A 61 -17.15 -10.35 10.24
N ASP A 62 -16.08 -9.73 10.71
CA ASP A 62 -16.04 -8.33 11.14
C ASP A 62 -16.27 -7.37 9.98
N LEU A 63 -15.71 -7.69 8.81
CA LEU A 63 -15.91 -6.96 7.56
C LEU A 63 -17.40 -6.90 7.17
N ARG A 64 -18.09 -8.04 7.20
CA ARG A 64 -19.53 -8.12 6.87
C ARG A 64 -20.41 -7.28 7.81
N HIS A 65 -20.06 -7.25 9.10
CA HIS A 65 -20.80 -6.49 10.11
C HIS A 65 -20.49 -4.98 10.11
N GLN A 66 -19.36 -4.55 9.55
CA GLN A 66 -19.09 -3.13 9.35
C GLN A 66 -19.89 -2.57 8.19
N ASP A 67 -19.99 -3.30 7.07
CA ASP A 67 -20.76 -2.86 5.90
C ASP A 67 -22.27 -2.76 6.18
N SER A 68 -22.82 -3.69 6.97
CA SER A 68 -24.25 -3.66 7.32
C SER A 68 -24.64 -2.48 8.20
N ARG A 69 -23.74 -1.98 9.05
CA ARG A 69 -23.99 -0.84 9.95
C ARG A 69 -23.84 0.53 9.28
N ARG A 70 -23.23 0.58 8.09
CA ARG A 70 -23.07 1.82 7.31
C ARG A 70 -24.21 2.10 6.33
N ARG A 71 -25.13 1.15 6.16
CA ARG A 71 -26.37 1.32 5.39
C ARG A 71 -27.50 1.75 6.29
#